data_AF-A0A229RAY1-F1
#
_entry.id   AF-A0A229RAY1-F1
#
_cell.length_a   1.000
_cell.length_b   1.000
_cell.length_c   1.000
_cell.angle_alpha   90.00
_cell.angle_beta   90.00
_cell.angle_gamma   90.00
#
_symmetry.space_group_name_H-M   'P 1'
#
loop_
_entity.id
_entity.type
_entity.pdbx_description
1 polymer ?
#
loop_
_entity_poly.entity_id
_entity_poly.type
_entity_poly.pdbx_seq_one_letter_code
_entity_poly.pdbx_strand_id
1 'polypeptide(L)'
;MADEESAQHAVCGVASGLLPVPRQLPPVLRDFTGRGEQLAMLDALLPTVENVVEGVTVAAVDGTGGCGKTSLVVHWAHRSQDRFPDGTLYANLRGYGPSQALGPSAVLAAFLHALGAPEAQIPVDVKPSGCLLR
;
A
#
# COMPACT_ATOMS: atom_id res chain seq x y z
N MET A 1 8.35 41.97 -3.33
CA MET A 1 9.73 41.50 -3.58
C MET A 1 10.07 40.58 -2.43
N ALA A 2 9.50 39.37 -2.48
CA ALA A 2 9.68 38.32 -1.48
C ALA A 2 9.85 37.04 -2.28
N ASP A 3 10.95 36.36 -1.99
CA ASP A 3 11.57 35.31 -2.79
C ASP A 3 10.65 34.11 -3.01
N GLU A 4 10.57 33.75 -4.29
CA GLU A 4 9.88 32.58 -4.83
C GLU A 4 10.81 31.38 -4.69
N GLU A 5 10.89 30.81 -3.48
CA GLU A 5 11.68 29.61 -3.20
C GLU A 5 10.99 28.38 -3.82
N SER A 6 11.27 28.21 -5.12
CA SER A 6 10.92 27.04 -5.90
C SER A 6 11.66 25.81 -5.37
N ALA A 7 11.04 25.11 -4.41
CA ALA A 7 11.42 23.76 -4.07
C ALA A 7 11.11 22.84 -5.26
N GLN A 8 12.12 22.63 -6.10
CA GLN A 8 12.13 21.60 -7.13
C GLN A 8 11.86 20.25 -6.47
N HIS A 9 10.62 19.76 -6.64
CA HIS A 9 10.27 18.37 -6.46
C HIS A 9 11.00 17.56 -7.52
N ALA A 10 12.24 17.16 -7.23
CA ALA A 10 12.94 16.16 -8.00
C ALA A 10 12.23 14.82 -7.77
N VAL A 11 11.25 14.51 -8.60
CA VAL A 11 10.78 13.14 -8.76
C VAL A 11 11.94 12.40 -9.45
N CYS A 12 12.68 11.62 -8.66
CA CYS A 12 13.71 10.73 -9.19
C CYS A 12 13.00 9.69 -10.07
N GLY A 13 13.14 9.83 -11.39
CA GLY A 13 12.70 8.82 -12.35
C GLY A 13 13.50 7.54 -12.11
N VAL A 14 12.89 6.58 -11.42
CA VAL A 14 13.51 5.28 -11.18
C VAL A 14 13.44 4.45 -12.46
N ALA A 15 14.62 4.17 -13.02
CA ALA A 15 14.78 3.31 -14.18
C ALA A 15 14.19 1.91 -13.90
N SER A 16 13.23 1.50 -14.73
CA SER A 16 12.33 0.35 -14.56
C SER A 16 13.03 -1.01 -14.83
N GLY A 17 14.20 -1.27 -14.22
CA GLY A 17 14.93 -2.53 -14.50
C GLY A 17 15.87 -3.10 -13.44
N LEU A 18 16.14 -2.39 -12.32
CA LEU A 18 17.11 -2.85 -11.31
C LEU A 18 16.64 -2.77 -9.85
N LEU A 19 15.43 -2.26 -9.60
CA LEU A 19 14.92 -2.19 -8.23
C LEU A 19 14.35 -3.55 -7.79
N PRO A 20 14.51 -3.94 -6.52
CA PRO A 20 13.89 -5.14 -6.00
C PRO A 20 12.37 -5.04 -6.15
N VAL A 21 11.73 -6.11 -6.62
CA VAL A 21 10.27 -6.22 -6.74
C VAL A 21 9.75 -6.88 -5.45
N PRO A 22 9.22 -6.11 -4.49
CA PRO A 22 8.77 -6.67 -3.22
C PRO A 22 7.55 -7.58 -3.43
N ARG A 23 7.52 -8.71 -2.73
CA ARG A 23 6.38 -9.64 -2.67
C ARG A 23 6.07 -9.95 -1.20
N GLN A 24 5.53 -8.98 -0.48
CA GLN A 24 5.42 -9.02 0.98
C GLN A 24 4.09 -9.58 1.50
N LEU A 25 3.25 -10.15 0.63
CA LEU A 25 1.95 -10.64 1.04
C LEU A 25 2.09 -11.81 2.03
N PRO A 26 1.34 -11.79 3.16
CA PRO A 26 1.25 -12.93 4.07
C PRO A 26 0.75 -14.19 3.34
N PRO A 27 1.04 -15.39 3.86
CA PRO A 27 0.50 -16.63 3.30
C PRO A 27 -1.03 -16.62 3.23
N VAL A 28 -1.58 -17.18 2.14
CA VAL A 28 -3.02 -17.38 1.99
C VAL A 28 -3.46 -18.57 2.84
N LEU A 29 -4.64 -18.46 3.46
CA LEU A 29 -5.28 -19.60 4.12
C LEU A 29 -5.74 -20.61 3.06
N ARG A 30 -5.49 -21.90 3.29
CA ARG A 30 -5.89 -22.97 2.35
C ARG A 30 -7.40 -23.04 2.13
N ASP A 31 -8.18 -22.77 3.18
CA ASP A 31 -9.63 -22.95 3.18
C ASP A 31 -10.38 -21.60 3.14
N PHE A 32 -10.25 -20.87 2.03
CA PHE A 32 -10.98 -19.62 1.81
C PHE A 32 -12.26 -19.87 0.98
N THR A 33 -13.45 -19.61 1.56
CA THR A 33 -14.75 -19.90 0.91
C THR A 33 -15.78 -18.79 1.13
N GLY A 34 -16.84 -18.77 0.30
CA GLY A 34 -18.06 -17.99 0.56
C GLY A 34 -17.96 -16.46 0.42
N ARG A 35 -16.97 -15.94 -0.31
CA ARG A 35 -16.72 -14.48 -0.45
C ARG A 35 -16.64 -13.98 -1.89
N GLY A 36 -17.29 -14.67 -2.82
CA GLY A 36 -17.21 -14.36 -4.25
C GLY A 36 -17.70 -12.96 -4.60
N GLU A 37 -18.77 -12.49 -3.96
CA GLU A 37 -19.31 -11.15 -4.18
C GLU A 37 -18.32 -10.06 -3.74
N GLN A 38 -17.72 -10.19 -2.56
CA GLN A 38 -16.76 -9.21 -2.06
C GLN A 38 -15.47 -9.22 -2.89
N LEU A 39 -15.05 -10.38 -3.40
CA LEU A 39 -13.94 -10.46 -4.35
C LEU A 39 -14.28 -9.75 -5.67
N ALA A 40 -15.49 -9.93 -6.20
CA ALA A 40 -15.94 -9.25 -7.41
C ALA A 40 -15.98 -7.73 -7.23
N MET A 41 -16.40 -7.24 -6.05
CA MET A 41 -16.35 -5.82 -5.71
C MET A 41 -14.92 -5.27 -5.72
N LEU A 42 -13.96 -6.03 -5.18
CA LEU A 42 -12.54 -5.63 -5.20
C LEU A 42 -11.95 -5.70 -6.62
N ASP A 43 -12.31 -6.71 -7.41
CA ASP A 43 -11.89 -6.83 -8.81
C ASP A 43 -12.38 -5.63 -9.65
N ALA A 44 -13.57 -5.09 -9.36
CA ALA A 44 -14.12 -3.92 -10.03
C ALA A 44 -13.38 -2.60 -9.73
N LEU A 45 -12.56 -2.57 -8.67
CA LEU A 45 -11.73 -1.40 -8.33
C LEU A 45 -10.42 -1.37 -9.12
N LEU A 46 -10.05 -2.45 -9.81
CA LEU A 46 -8.84 -2.48 -10.60
C LEU A 46 -8.99 -1.61 -11.86
N PRO A 47 -7.97 -0.80 -12.21
CA PRO A 47 -8.00 -0.02 -13.43
C PRO A 47 -8.11 -0.95 -14.64
N THR A 48 -9.06 -0.66 -15.51
CA THR A 48 -9.22 -1.34 -16.80
C THR A 48 -8.73 -0.42 -17.92
N VAL A 49 -8.50 -0.98 -19.11
CA VAL A 49 -8.09 -0.21 -20.31
C VAL A 49 -9.09 0.91 -20.63
N GLU A 50 -10.35 0.73 -20.25
CA GLU A 50 -11.45 1.68 -20.47
C GLU A 50 -11.66 2.64 -19.28
N ASN A 51 -11.12 2.33 -18.10
CA ASN A 51 -11.25 3.12 -16.87
C ASN A 51 -9.87 3.40 -16.26
N VAL A 52 -9.01 4.09 -17.03
CA VAL A 52 -7.76 4.64 -16.49
C VAL A 52 -8.14 5.85 -15.64
N VAL A 53 -8.28 5.64 -14.33
CA VAL A 53 -8.41 6.73 -13.38
C VAL A 53 -7.06 7.43 -13.28
N GLU A 54 -7.01 8.72 -13.57
CA GLU A 54 -5.85 9.57 -13.30
C GLU A 54 -5.72 9.77 -11.78
N GLY A 55 -5.24 8.75 -11.06
CA GLY A 55 -5.07 8.83 -9.61
C GLY A 55 -4.82 7.51 -8.89
N VAL A 56 -4.53 7.61 -7.59
CA VAL A 56 -4.35 6.45 -6.71
C VAL A 56 -5.70 5.98 -6.19
N THR A 57 -6.05 4.72 -6.44
CA THR A 57 -7.27 4.12 -5.88
C THR A 57 -7.01 3.65 -4.45
N VAL A 58 -7.81 4.14 -3.49
CA VAL A 58 -7.76 3.72 -2.08
C VAL A 58 -9.05 2.96 -1.75
N ALA A 59 -8.92 1.71 -1.32
CA ALA A 59 -10.04 0.86 -0.92
C ALA A 59 -9.98 0.57 0.58
N ALA A 60 -11.11 0.71 1.27
CA ALA A 60 -11.25 0.36 2.69
C ALA A 60 -12.22 -0.81 2.84
N VAL A 61 -11.78 -1.86 3.56
CA VAL A 61 -12.62 -3.02 3.89
C VAL A 61 -12.92 -3.01 5.38
N ASP A 62 -14.17 -2.74 5.73
CA ASP A 62 -14.66 -2.70 7.11
C ASP A 62 -15.63 -3.86 7.41
N GLY A 63 -15.85 -4.12 8.70
CA GLY A 63 -16.77 -5.14 9.19
C GLY A 63 -16.43 -5.58 10.61
N THR A 64 -17.22 -6.50 11.16
CA THR A 64 -17.06 -6.97 12.54
C THR A 64 -15.68 -7.57 12.83
N GLY A 65 -15.23 -7.48 14.09
CA GLY A 65 -13.99 -8.11 14.53
C GLY A 65 -14.01 -9.61 14.24
N GLY A 66 -12.90 -10.15 13.72
CA GLY A 66 -12.78 -11.60 13.46
C GLY A 66 -13.50 -12.12 12.20
N CYS A 67 -14.19 -11.29 11.41
CA CYS A 67 -14.93 -11.78 10.23
C CYS A 67 -14.06 -12.16 9.01
N GLY A 68 -12.72 -12.09 9.13
CA GLY A 68 -11.78 -12.51 8.10
C GLY A 68 -11.45 -11.46 7.04
N LYS A 69 -11.60 -10.15 7.32
CA LYS A 69 -11.29 -9.07 6.37
C LYS A 69 -9.87 -9.14 5.83
N THR A 70 -8.90 -9.32 6.73
CA THR A 70 -7.49 -9.48 6.35
C THR A 70 -7.31 -10.69 5.45
N SER A 71 -7.98 -11.81 5.75
CA SER A 71 -7.93 -13.01 4.91
C SER A 71 -8.52 -12.77 3.52
N LEU A 72 -9.64 -12.04 3.42
CA LEU A 72 -10.26 -11.63 2.15
C LEU A 72 -9.30 -10.77 1.32
N VAL A 73 -8.74 -9.72 1.93
CA VAL A 73 -7.84 -8.78 1.23
C VAL A 73 -6.54 -9.48 0.79
N VAL A 74 -5.94 -10.31 1.66
CA VAL A 74 -4.74 -11.07 1.31
C VAL A 74 -5.05 -12.05 0.18
N HIS A 75 -6.16 -12.79 0.26
CA HIS A 75 -6.56 -13.72 -0.79
C HIS A 75 -6.76 -13.01 -2.14
N TRP A 76 -7.47 -11.88 -2.14
CA TRP A 76 -7.63 -11.05 -3.33
C TRP A 76 -6.29 -10.55 -3.87
N ALA A 77 -5.42 -10.01 -3.00
CA ALA A 77 -4.13 -9.47 -3.41
C ALA A 77 -3.21 -10.54 -4.02
N HIS A 78 -3.25 -11.78 -3.54
CA HIS A 78 -2.55 -12.90 -4.16
C HIS A 78 -3.06 -13.21 -5.57
N ARG A 79 -4.39 -13.21 -5.75
CA ARG A 79 -5.02 -13.46 -7.06
C ARG A 79 -4.75 -12.34 -8.07
N SER A 80 -4.58 -11.11 -7.59
CA SER A 80 -4.36 -9.93 -8.42
C SER A 80 -2.88 -9.60 -8.67
N GLN A 81 -1.92 -10.43 -8.22
CA GLN A 81 -0.49 -10.12 -8.34
C GLN A 81 -0.03 -9.87 -9.78
N ASP A 82 -0.61 -10.57 -10.76
CA ASP A 82 -0.28 -10.38 -12.18
C ASP A 82 -0.61 -8.98 -12.70
N ARG A 83 -1.49 -8.25 -12.00
CA ARG A 83 -1.85 -6.86 -12.31
C ARG A 83 -0.88 -5.85 -11.70
N PHE A 84 -0.02 -6.28 -10.78
CA PHE A 84 0.97 -5.44 -10.09
C PHE A 84 2.38 -6.00 -10.32
N PRO A 85 2.93 -5.83 -11.55
CA PRO A 85 4.26 -6.33 -11.88
C PRO A 85 5.35 -5.68 -11.02
N ASP A 86 5.16 -4.42 -10.62
CA ASP A 86 6.10 -3.63 -9.82
C ASP A 86 6.25 -4.10 -8.37
N GLY A 87 5.37 -5.00 -7.92
CA GLY A 87 5.45 -5.60 -6.59
C GLY A 87 4.24 -5.30 -5.72
N THR A 88 4.34 -5.75 -4.48
CA THR A 88 3.30 -5.59 -3.47
C THR A 88 3.95 -5.44 -2.10
N LEU A 89 3.57 -4.38 -1.40
CA LEU A 89 4.01 -4.05 -0.06
C LEU A 89 2.88 -4.34 0.94
N TYR A 90 3.24 -4.83 2.12
CA TYR A 90 2.27 -5.14 3.18
C TYR A 90 2.81 -4.68 4.52
N ALA A 91 1.97 -3.97 5.29
CA ALA A 91 2.25 -3.62 6.67
C ALA A 91 1.07 -4.00 7.57
N ASN A 92 1.34 -4.76 8.62
CA ASN A 92 0.41 -4.91 9.73
C ASN A 92 0.63 -3.73 10.70
N LEU A 93 -0.31 -2.78 10.70
CA LEU A 93 -0.24 -1.57 11.54
C LEU A 93 -0.43 -1.86 13.04
N ARG A 94 -0.85 -3.07 13.42
CA ARG A 94 -1.05 -3.49 14.81
C ARG A 94 -2.01 -2.58 15.60
N GLY A 95 -2.89 -1.84 14.90
CA GLY A 95 -3.85 -0.92 15.52
C GLY A 95 -4.98 -1.61 16.30
N TYR A 96 -5.07 -2.95 16.21
CA TYR A 96 -6.04 -3.75 16.94
C TYR A 96 -5.32 -4.95 17.58
N GLY A 97 -4.82 -4.76 18.81
CA GLY A 97 -4.07 -5.76 19.57
C GLY A 97 -3.42 -5.16 20.82
N PRO A 98 -2.83 -5.99 21.71
CA PRO A 98 -2.18 -5.52 22.93
C PRO A 98 -0.82 -4.84 22.68
N SER A 99 -0.26 -4.99 21.47
CA SER A 99 1.02 -4.39 21.09
C SER A 99 0.87 -2.92 20.69
N GLN A 100 1.93 -2.14 20.84
CA GLN A 100 1.99 -0.77 20.35
C GLN A 100 1.74 -0.72 18.83
N ALA A 101 0.84 0.18 18.41
CA ALA A 101 0.57 0.45 17.01
C ALA A 101 1.84 0.96 16.30
N LEU A 102 2.02 0.56 15.05
CA LEU A 102 3.19 0.94 14.27
C LEU A 102 3.04 2.38 13.79
N GLY A 103 4.04 3.22 14.07
CA GLY A 103 4.04 4.62 13.65
C GLY A 103 4.17 4.78 12.13
N PRO A 104 3.57 5.82 11.52
CA PRO A 104 3.65 6.05 10.07
C PRO A 104 5.08 6.11 9.53
N SER A 105 6.00 6.76 10.25
CA SER A 105 7.41 6.87 9.85
C SER A 105 8.10 5.51 9.75
N ALA A 106 7.80 4.61 10.68
CA ALA A 106 8.37 3.26 10.68
C ALA A 106 7.84 2.42 9.50
N VAL A 107 6.55 2.57 9.14
CA VAL A 107 5.97 1.90 7.98
C VAL A 107 6.60 2.41 6.68
N LEU A 108 6.72 3.74 6.53
CA LEU A 108 7.33 4.34 5.36
C LEU A 108 8.79 3.90 5.18
N ALA A 109 9.56 3.91 6.27
CA ALA A 109 10.95 3.47 6.25
C ALA A 109 11.08 2.00 5.78
N ALA A 110 10.23 1.12 6.30
CA ALA A 110 10.20 -0.28 5.88
C ALA A 110 9.84 -0.45 4.39
N PHE A 111 8.92 0.35 3.87
CA PHE A 111 8.53 0.32 2.45
C PHE A 111 9.62 0.85 1.52
N LEU A 112 10.24 1.98 1.87
CA LEU A 112 11.34 2.53 1.07
C LEU A 112 12.52 1.57 1.02
N HIS A 113 12.86 0.95 2.15
CA HIS A 113 13.88 -0.08 2.19
C HIS A 113 13.53 -1.28 1.30
N ALA A 114 12.27 -1.73 1.32
CA ALA A 114 11.80 -2.83 0.47
C ALA A 114 11.84 -2.52 -1.03
N LEU A 115 11.70 -1.24 -1.40
CA LEU A 115 11.82 -0.74 -2.77
C LEU A 115 13.28 -0.50 -3.19
N GLY A 116 14.25 -0.76 -2.32
CA GLY A 116 15.68 -0.61 -2.61
C GLY A 116 16.22 0.80 -2.40
N ALA A 117 15.53 1.66 -1.65
CA ALA A 117 16.04 2.99 -1.32
C ALA A 117 17.32 2.88 -0.46
N PRO A 118 18.38 3.63 -0.77
CA PRO A 118 19.56 3.71 0.09
C PRO A 118 19.19 4.25 1.47
N GLU A 119 19.81 3.73 2.53
CA GLU A 119 19.53 4.12 3.92
C GLU A 119 19.63 5.64 4.16
N ALA A 120 20.55 6.30 3.46
CA ALA A 120 20.73 7.75 3.50
C ALA A 120 19.54 8.57 2.97
N GLN A 121 18.60 7.94 2.23
CA GLN A 121 17.42 8.58 1.65
C GLN A 121 16.14 8.27 2.42
N ILE A 122 16.20 7.45 3.47
CA ILE A 122 15.04 7.07 4.26
C ILE A 122 14.73 8.18 5.27
N PRO A 123 13.54 8.82 5.20
CA PRO A 123 13.16 9.85 6.16
C PRO A 123 13.04 9.25 7.57
N VAL A 124 13.71 9.87 8.54
CA VAL A 124 13.66 9.44 9.95
C VAL A 124 12.35 9.88 10.64
N ASP A 125 11.67 10.88 10.08
CA ASP A 125 10.41 11.40 10.61
C ASP A 125 9.43 11.74 9.48
N VAL A 126 8.19 11.26 9.61
CA VAL A 126 7.06 11.57 8.73
C VAL A 126 6.14 12.48 9.51
N LYS A 127 6.11 13.77 9.17
CA LYS A 127 5.07 14.66 9.69
C LYS A 127 3.70 14.10 9.27
N PRO A 128 2.75 13.90 10.20
CA PRO A 128 1.41 13.49 9.84
C PRO A 128 0.75 14.60 9.00
N SER A 129 0.55 14.37 7.71
CA SER A 129 -0.11 15.30 6.78
C SER A 129 -1.63 15.40 6.99
N GLY A 130 -2.16 14.86 8.09
CA GLY A 130 -3.60 14.65 8.33
C GLY A 130 -4.43 15.88 8.73
N CYS A 131 -3.95 17.11 8.53
CA CYS A 131 -4.69 18.33 8.92
C CYS A 131 -5.55 18.94 7.79
N LEU A 132 -5.56 18.40 6.57
CA LEU A 132 -6.13 19.09 5.40
C LEU A 132 -7.36 18.43 4.74
N LEU A 133 -8.07 17.55 5.44
CA LEU A 133 -9.38 17.06 4.97
C LEU A 133 -10.48 17.68 5.85
N ARG A 134 -11.05 18.78 5.35
CA ARG A 134 -12.23 19.44 5.92
C ARG A 134 -13.45 19.16 5.05
#